data_AF-A0A5B7CFI9-F1
#
_entry.id   AF-A0A5B7CFI9-F1
#
_cell.length_a   1.000
_cell.length_b   1.000
_cell.length_c   1.000
_cell.angle_alpha   90.00
_cell.angle_beta   90.00
_cell.angle_gamma   90.00
#
_symmetry.space_group_name_H-M   'P 1'
#
loop_
_entity.id
_entity.type
_entity.pdbx_description
1 polymer ?
#
loop_
_entity_poly.entity_id
_entity_poly.type
_entity_poly.pdbx_seq_one_letter_code
_entity_poly.pdbx_strand_id
1 'polypeptide(L)'
;MKSDTPLDYALFQLSPKRSRCELFVSSAGNTEKLASGLVKPFVTHLKVAEEQVALAVQSIKLEVDRRKIAGTWFTKGTLERFVRFVSTPEVLELVSTFDAEMSQLEAARRIYSQGAGGQLSATVGGDAAGATTAADATKKELLRAIDVRLVAV
;
A
#
# COMPACT_ATOMS: atom_id res chain seq x y z
N MET A 1 9.90 -6.43 24.82
CA MET A 1 11.03 -5.68 24.19
C MET A 1 10.53 -4.32 23.69
N LYS A 2 11.40 -3.31 23.57
CA LYS A 2 11.04 -1.98 23.05
C LYS A 2 10.89 -2.03 21.52
N SER A 3 10.12 -1.12 20.91
CA SER A 3 9.86 -1.15 19.46
C SER A 3 11.11 -0.90 18.61
N ASP A 4 12.09 -0.16 19.11
CA ASP A 4 13.39 0.09 18.45
C ASP A 4 14.38 -1.07 18.63
N THR A 5 14.03 -2.11 19.40
CA THR A 5 14.93 -3.24 19.67
C THR A 5 15.22 -4.01 18.36
N PRO A 6 16.48 -4.11 17.92
CA PRO A 6 16.88 -4.95 16.79
C PRO A 6 16.59 -6.42 17.11
N LEU A 7 16.10 -7.16 16.13
CA LEU A 7 15.77 -8.58 16.27
C LEU A 7 16.90 -9.46 15.73
N ASP A 8 17.16 -10.57 16.42
CA ASP A 8 18.01 -11.65 15.91
C ASP A 8 17.25 -12.48 14.87
N TYR A 9 15.99 -12.79 15.17
CA TYR A 9 15.10 -13.48 14.25
C TYR A 9 13.62 -13.26 14.62
N ALA A 10 12.75 -13.59 13.67
CA ALA A 10 11.34 -13.83 13.89
C ALA A 10 10.99 -15.27 13.52
N LEU A 11 10.08 -15.89 14.26
CA LEU A 11 9.71 -17.30 14.09
C LEU A 11 8.20 -17.43 13.97
N PHE A 12 7.75 -17.90 12.82
CA PHE A 12 6.38 -18.37 12.64
C PHE A 12 6.32 -19.83 13.05
N GLN A 13 5.55 -20.13 14.09
CA GLN A 13 5.20 -21.49 14.48
C GLN A 13 3.84 -21.83 13.88
N LEU A 14 3.81 -22.78 12.94
CA LEU A 14 2.61 -23.12 12.19
C LEU A 14 1.78 -24.17 12.94
N SER A 15 0.46 -24.08 12.79
CA SER A 15 -0.44 -25.15 13.24
C SER A 15 -0.23 -26.42 12.39
N PRO A 16 -0.68 -27.61 12.84
CA PRO A 16 -0.56 -28.84 12.06
C PRO A 16 -1.20 -28.76 10.67
N LYS A 17 -2.29 -27.99 10.53
CA LYS A 17 -2.98 -27.73 9.26
C LYS A 17 -2.35 -26.59 8.45
N ARG A 18 -1.32 -25.91 8.98
CA ARG A 18 -0.60 -24.77 8.38
C ARG A 18 -1.49 -23.58 7.97
N SER A 19 -2.72 -23.52 8.49
CA SER A 19 -3.65 -22.42 8.24
C SER A 19 -3.52 -21.28 9.24
N ARG A 20 -2.91 -21.55 10.40
CA ARG A 20 -2.71 -20.59 11.50
C ARG A 20 -1.27 -20.61 11.98
N CYS A 21 -0.83 -19.51 12.55
CA CYS A 21 0.50 -19.41 13.15
C CYS A 21 0.51 -18.59 14.43
N GLU A 22 1.54 -18.82 15.21
CA GLU A 22 2.01 -17.90 16.25
C GLU A 22 3.33 -17.29 15.78
N LEU A 23 3.45 -15.97 15.89
CA LEU A 23 4.64 -15.25 15.52
C LEU A 23 5.39 -14.84 16.79
N PHE A 24 6.63 -15.26 16.90
CA PHE A 24 7.55 -14.89 17.97
C PHE A 24 8.68 -14.03 17.43
N VAL A 25 9.18 -13.14 18.26
CA VAL A 25 10.38 -12.33 17.99
C VAL A 25 11.42 -12.61 19.05
N SER A 26 12.69 -12.63 18.65
CA SER A 26 13.80 -12.86 19.57
C SER A 26 14.88 -11.82 19.38
N SER A 27 15.44 -11.31 20.48
CA SER A 27 16.74 -10.64 20.44
C SER A 27 17.50 -10.75 21.75
N ALA A 28 18.82 -10.96 21.61
CA ALA A 28 19.76 -11.20 22.71
C ALA A 28 19.27 -12.29 23.69
N GLY A 29 18.68 -13.36 23.17
CA GLY A 29 18.15 -14.48 23.95
C GLY A 29 16.76 -14.26 24.57
N ASN A 30 16.19 -13.05 24.49
CA ASN A 30 14.83 -12.77 24.93
C ASN A 30 13.85 -13.03 23.79
N THR A 31 12.89 -13.93 24.00
CA THR A 31 11.83 -14.23 23.03
C THR A 31 10.47 -13.81 23.57
N GLU A 32 9.66 -13.15 22.75
CA GLU A 32 8.27 -12.82 23.09
C GLU A 32 7.33 -13.08 21.92
N LYS A 33 6.06 -13.40 22.23
CA LYS A 33 5.01 -13.57 21.24
C LYS A 33 4.56 -12.20 20.73
N LEU A 34 4.56 -12.04 19.42
CA LEU A 34 4.18 -10.81 18.73
C LEU A 34 2.72 -10.83 18.28
N ALA A 35 2.28 -11.95 17.70
CA ALA A 35 0.93 -12.08 17.15
C ALA A 35 0.51 -13.55 17.02
N SER A 36 -0.78 -13.77 16.80
CA SER A 36 -1.33 -15.06 16.38
C SER A 36 -2.48 -14.83 15.41
N GLY A 37 -2.60 -15.68 14.39
CA GLY A 37 -3.61 -15.47 13.36
C GLY A 37 -3.54 -16.47 12.22
N LEU A 38 -4.14 -16.09 11.08
CA LEU A 38 -4.08 -16.83 9.84
C LEU A 38 -2.70 -16.69 9.19
N VAL A 39 -2.24 -17.75 8.53
CA VAL A 39 -0.98 -17.76 7.77
C VAL A 39 -1.14 -17.08 6.40
N LYS A 40 -2.34 -17.17 5.82
CA LYS A 40 -2.66 -16.70 4.47
C LYS A 40 -2.17 -15.26 4.18
N PRO A 41 -2.40 -14.26 5.05
CA PRO A 41 -1.99 -12.89 4.72
C PRO A 41 -0.46 -12.73 4.64
N PHE A 42 0.29 -13.49 5.45
CA PHE A 42 1.75 -13.49 5.39
C PHE A 42 2.26 -14.15 4.11
N VAL A 43 1.68 -15.29 3.72
CA VAL A 43 2.06 -16.00 2.49
C VAL A 43 1.83 -15.15 1.24
N THR A 44 0.76 -14.36 1.20
CA THR A 44 0.48 -13.45 0.08
C THR A 44 1.56 -12.37 -0.10
N HIS A 45 2.18 -11.90 0.98
CA HIS A 45 3.07 -10.74 0.97
C HIS A 45 4.55 -11.05 1.29
N LEU A 46 4.85 -12.29 1.69
CA LEU A 46 6.20 -12.72 2.06
C LEU A 46 6.57 -13.98 1.28
N LYS A 47 7.32 -13.80 0.18
CA LYS A 47 7.73 -14.88 -0.72
C LYS A 47 8.39 -16.06 0.00
N VAL A 48 9.26 -15.79 0.99
CA VAL A 48 9.91 -16.87 1.74
C VAL A 48 8.90 -17.68 2.55
N ALA A 49 7.82 -17.07 3.05
CA ALA A 49 6.78 -17.81 3.76
C ALA A 49 5.96 -18.67 2.79
N GLU A 50 5.67 -18.18 1.59
CA GLU A 50 5.02 -18.96 0.52
C GLU A 50 5.83 -20.22 0.18
N GLU A 51 7.12 -20.05 -0.11
CA GLU A 51 8.02 -21.15 -0.46
C GLU A 51 8.12 -22.17 0.68
N GLN A 52 8.28 -21.72 1.93
CA GLN A 52 8.43 -22.61 3.08
C GLN A 52 7.13 -23.35 3.42
N VAL A 53 5.97 -22.70 3.33
CA VAL A 53 4.67 -23.37 3.54
C VAL A 53 4.43 -24.46 2.48
N ALA A 54 4.85 -24.23 1.23
CA ALA A 54 4.77 -25.25 0.17
C ALA A 54 5.64 -26.49 0.47
N LEU A 55 6.74 -26.32 1.20
CA LEU A 55 7.60 -27.40 1.69
C LEU A 55 7.06 -28.12 2.93
N ALA A 56 5.83 -27.81 3.36
CA ALA A 56 5.16 -28.43 4.50
C ALA A 56 5.93 -28.36 5.84
N VAL A 57 6.78 -27.34 6.02
CA VAL A 57 7.50 -27.11 7.28
C VAL A 57 6.52 -26.80 8.43
N GLN A 58 6.95 -27.01 9.68
CA GLN A 58 6.18 -26.63 10.87
C GLN A 58 6.57 -25.26 11.43
N SER A 59 7.68 -24.70 10.96
CA SER A 59 8.13 -23.38 11.39
C SER A 59 8.87 -22.66 10.27
N ILE A 60 8.77 -21.33 10.26
CA ILE A 60 9.44 -20.47 9.29
C ILE A 60 10.25 -19.45 10.10
N LYS A 61 11.57 -19.48 9.97
CA LYS A 61 12.47 -18.56 10.65
C LYS A 61 12.92 -17.47 9.68
N LEU A 62 12.69 -16.22 10.06
CA LEU A 62 13.17 -15.05 9.35
C LEU A 62 14.35 -14.46 10.12
N GLU A 63 15.49 -14.35 9.45
CA GLU A 63 16.69 -13.71 9.97
C GLU A 63 17.35 -12.88 8.87
N VAL A 64 17.98 -11.78 9.26
CA VAL A 64 18.71 -10.93 8.32
C VAL A 64 20.14 -11.44 8.24
N ASP A 65 20.66 -11.53 7.01
CA ASP A 65 22.07 -11.87 6.80
C ASP A 65 22.95 -10.78 7.45
N ARG A 66 23.60 -11.13 8.56
CA ARG A 66 24.46 -10.23 9.32
C ARG A 66 25.64 -9.68 8.50
N ARG A 67 26.01 -10.32 7.38
CA ARG A 67 27.12 -9.88 6.51
C ARG A 67 26.72 -8.77 5.54
N LYS A 68 25.44 -8.70 5.16
CA LYS A 68 24.91 -7.62 4.32
C LYS A 68 24.26 -6.63 5.24
N ILE A 69 24.92 -5.47 5.47
CA ILE A 69 24.46 -4.30 6.25
C ILE A 69 23.09 -4.61 6.85
N ALA A 70 23.08 -5.28 8.00
CA ALA A 70 21.86 -5.60 8.69
C ALA A 70 21.33 -4.26 9.16
N GLY A 71 20.63 -3.57 8.26
CA GLY A 71 20.20 -2.21 8.48
C GLY A 71 19.38 -2.23 9.75
N THR A 72 19.45 -1.14 10.49
CA THR A 72 18.68 -0.86 11.70
C THR A 72 17.15 -0.94 11.51
N TRP A 73 16.68 -1.44 10.36
CA TRP A 73 15.30 -1.62 9.97
C TRP A 73 14.66 -2.87 10.59
N PHE A 74 15.41 -3.97 10.81
CA PHE A 74 14.85 -5.23 11.34
C PHE A 74 14.71 -5.19 12.86
N THR A 75 13.78 -4.35 13.30
CA THR A 75 13.42 -4.12 14.69
C THR A 75 12.04 -4.68 14.99
N LYS A 76 11.74 -4.85 16.28
CA LYS A 76 10.40 -5.26 16.74
C LYS A 76 9.31 -4.38 16.14
N GLY A 77 9.45 -3.07 16.21
CA GLY A 77 8.44 -2.10 15.76
C GLY A 77 8.19 -2.16 14.26
N THR A 78 9.22 -2.45 13.45
CA THR A 78 9.04 -2.70 12.02
C THR A 78 8.21 -3.95 11.77
N LEU A 79 8.50 -5.04 12.49
CA LEU A 79 7.73 -6.26 12.34
C LEU A 79 6.30 -6.12 12.85
N GLU A 80 6.07 -5.39 13.95
CA GLU A 80 4.72 -5.06 14.43
C GLU A 80 3.91 -4.30 13.37
N ARG A 81 4.51 -3.29 12.74
CA ARG A 81 3.86 -2.53 11.65
C ARG A 81 3.54 -3.43 10.47
N PHE A 82 4.48 -4.27 10.05
CA PHE A 82 4.27 -5.24 8.98
C PHE A 82 3.11 -6.19 9.32
N VAL A 83 3.10 -6.78 10.51
CA VAL A 83 2.05 -7.71 10.95
C VAL A 83 0.68 -7.04 10.94
N ARG A 84 0.57 -5.82 11.49
CA ARG A 84 -0.69 -5.06 11.46
C ARG A 84 -1.13 -4.84 10.02
N PHE A 85 -0.24 -4.37 9.16
CA PHE A 85 -0.52 -4.05 7.76
C PHE A 85 -1.04 -5.26 6.97
N VAL A 86 -0.35 -6.40 7.03
CA VAL A 86 -0.79 -7.60 6.29
C VAL A 86 -2.01 -8.27 6.92
N SER A 87 -2.27 -8.05 8.21
CA SER A 87 -3.43 -8.65 8.90
C SER A 87 -4.72 -7.84 8.73
N THR A 88 -4.68 -6.64 8.16
CA THR A 88 -5.84 -5.80 7.84
C THR A 88 -5.99 -5.62 6.33
N PRO A 89 -6.56 -6.60 5.61
CA PRO A 89 -6.71 -6.55 4.16
C PRO A 89 -7.55 -5.36 3.68
N GLU A 90 -8.45 -4.85 4.51
CA GLU A 90 -9.30 -3.69 4.20
C GLU A 90 -8.45 -2.42 3.99
N VAL A 91 -7.34 -2.27 4.72
CA VAL A 91 -6.40 -1.15 4.55
C VAL A 91 -5.65 -1.30 3.23
N LEU A 92 -5.28 -2.52 2.85
CA LEU A 92 -4.61 -2.80 1.57
C LEU A 92 -5.52 -2.49 0.38
N GLU A 93 -6.77 -2.92 0.44
CA GLU A 93 -7.78 -2.62 -0.59
C GLU A 93 -8.07 -1.12 -0.69
N LEU A 94 -8.13 -0.43 0.46
CA LEU A 94 -8.31 1.02 0.50
C LEU A 94 -7.14 1.77 -0.15
N VAL A 95 -5.89 1.39 0.14
CA VAL A 95 -4.70 2.01 -0.48
C VAL A 95 -4.70 1.78 -1.99
N SER A 96 -5.01 0.56 -2.45
CA SER A 96 -5.13 0.23 -3.88
C SER A 96 -6.22 1.08 -4.56
N THR A 97 -7.35 1.27 -3.88
CA THR A 97 -8.46 2.10 -4.37
C THR A 97 -8.06 3.57 -4.50
N PHE A 98 -7.38 4.12 -3.49
CA PHE A 98 -6.88 5.50 -3.55
C PHE A 98 -5.82 5.69 -4.64
N ASP A 99 -4.91 4.74 -4.82
CA ASP A 99 -3.88 4.81 -5.86
C ASP A 99 -4.50 4.82 -7.28
N ALA A 100 -5.52 3.99 -7.49
CA ALA A 100 -6.30 3.97 -8.73
C ALA A 100 -7.08 5.28 -8.94
N GLU A 101 -7.73 5.81 -7.89
CA GLU A 101 -8.42 7.10 -7.93
C GLU A 101 -7.45 8.25 -8.27
N MET A 102 -6.29 8.29 -7.63
CA MET A 102 -5.24 9.29 -7.85
C MET A 102 -4.75 9.27 -9.30
N SER A 103 -4.49 8.08 -9.82
CA SER A 103 -4.10 7.87 -11.22
C SER A 103 -5.16 8.36 -12.20
N GLN A 104 -6.45 8.14 -11.90
CA GLN A 104 -7.57 8.64 -12.72
C GLN A 104 -7.68 10.17 -12.66
N LEU A 105 -7.53 10.77 -11.48
CA LEU A 105 -7.56 12.23 -11.31
C LEU A 105 -6.40 12.91 -12.06
N GLU A 106 -5.20 12.34 -12.01
CA GLU A 106 -4.06 12.84 -12.78
C GLU A 106 -4.31 12.75 -14.29
N ALA A 107 -4.85 11.63 -14.77
CA ALA A 107 -5.19 11.46 -16.18
C ALA A 107 -6.26 12.46 -16.63
N ALA A 108 -7.32 12.63 -15.85
CA ALA A 108 -8.36 13.63 -16.11
C ALA A 108 -7.77 15.05 -16.14
N ARG A 109 -6.93 15.40 -15.16
CA ARG A 109 -6.23 16.69 -15.13
C ARG A 109 -5.43 16.94 -16.39
N ARG A 110 -4.70 15.95 -16.91
CA ARG A 110 -3.95 16.08 -18.18
C ARG A 110 -4.88 16.34 -19.36
N ILE A 111 -5.97 15.58 -19.49
CA ILE A 111 -6.95 15.72 -20.58
C ILE A 111 -7.58 17.12 -20.57
N TYR A 112 -8.06 17.57 -19.41
CA TYR A 112 -8.69 18.88 -19.30
C TYR A 112 -7.67 20.02 -19.44
N SER A 113 -6.43 19.86 -18.97
CA SER A 113 -5.39 20.89 -19.10
C SER A 113 -4.88 21.06 -20.54
N GLN A 114 -4.78 19.97 -21.31
CA GLN A 114 -4.31 20.02 -22.70
C GLN A 114 -5.36 20.56 -23.68
N GLY A 115 -6.63 20.55 -23.29
CA GLY A 115 -7.73 21.04 -24.12
C GLY A 115 -8.03 20.08 -25.27
N ALA A 116 -9.33 19.92 -25.56
CA ALA A 116 -9.75 19.44 -26.86
C ALA A 116 -9.27 20.45 -27.92
N GLY A 117 -8.06 20.23 -28.46
CA GLY A 117 -7.53 20.93 -29.63
C GLY A 117 -8.26 20.51 -30.91
N GLY A 118 -9.58 20.44 -30.86
CA GLY A 118 -10.48 20.15 -31.97
C GLY A 118 -11.28 21.40 -32.28
N GLN A 119 -10.68 22.27 -33.08
CA GLN A 119 -11.26 23.43 -33.72
C GLN A 119 -12.59 23.07 -34.41
N LEU A 120 -13.74 23.43 -33.82
CA LEU A 120 -14.98 23.58 -34.59
C LEU A 120 -15.01 25.01 -35.11
N SER A 121 -14.55 25.10 -36.36
CA SER A 121 -14.60 26.25 -37.25
C SER A 121 -15.95 26.97 -37.18
N ALA A 122 -15.85 28.27 -36.88
CA ALA A 122 -16.75 29.36 -37.25
C ALA A 122 -18.07 28.99 -37.97
N THR A 123 -19.20 29.17 -37.28
CA THR A 123 -20.41 29.77 -37.86
C THR A 123 -21.23 30.52 -36.79
N VAL A 124 -21.15 31.86 -36.87
CA VAL A 124 -22.15 32.91 -36.60
C VAL A 124 -23.35 32.59 -35.67
N GLY A 125 -23.48 33.37 -34.58
CA GLY A 125 -24.78 33.69 -33.98
C GLY A 125 -24.76 33.93 -32.46
N GLY A 126 -24.82 35.20 -32.05
CA GLY A 126 -25.40 35.79 -30.81
C GLY A 126 -25.21 35.13 -29.43
N ASP A 127 -25.50 33.85 -29.28
CA ASP A 127 -25.67 33.18 -27.97
C ASP A 127 -24.52 32.21 -27.62
N ALA A 128 -23.61 31.96 -28.58
CA ALA A 128 -22.49 31.04 -28.40
C ALA A 128 -21.39 31.57 -27.46
N ALA A 129 -21.17 32.88 -27.41
CA ALA A 129 -20.11 33.48 -26.58
C ALA A 129 -20.37 33.34 -25.07
N GLY A 130 -21.64 33.40 -24.64
CA GLY A 130 -22.05 33.14 -23.26
C GLY A 130 -21.90 31.66 -22.87
N ALA A 131 -22.15 30.75 -23.81
CA ALA A 131 -21.99 29.31 -23.61
C ALA A 131 -20.51 28.89 -23.52
N THR A 132 -19.62 29.46 -24.35
CA THR A 132 -18.18 29.18 -24.30
C THR A 132 -17.54 29.69 -23.00
N THR A 133 -17.91 30.88 -22.53
CA THR A 133 -17.40 31.45 -21.27
C THR A 133 -17.88 30.68 -20.04
N ALA A 134 -19.13 30.22 -20.03
CA ALA A 134 -19.66 29.35 -18.95
C ALA A 134 -18.97 27.97 -18.94
N ALA A 135 -18.70 27.39 -20.12
CA ALA A 135 -17.98 26.12 -20.24
C ALA A 135 -16.52 26.25 -19.74
N ASP A 136 -15.84 27.35 -20.06
CA ASP A 136 -14.48 27.63 -19.59
C ASP A 136 -14.41 27.84 -18.06
N ALA A 137 -15.41 28.52 -17.49
CA ALA A 137 -15.52 28.67 -16.03
C ALA A 137 -15.73 27.32 -15.33
N THR A 138 -16.59 26.46 -15.89
CA THR A 138 -16.86 25.11 -15.35
C THR A 138 -15.62 24.22 -15.43
N LYS A 139 -14.88 24.29 -16.55
CA LYS A 139 -13.61 23.58 -16.73
C LYS A 139 -12.56 24.02 -15.70
N LYS A 140 -12.45 25.33 -15.45
CA LYS A 140 -11.51 25.88 -14.47
C LYS A 140 -11.85 25.43 -13.04
N GLU A 141 -13.13 25.40 -12.70
CA GLU A 141 -13.57 24.93 -11.38
C GLU A 141 -13.36 23.41 -11.21
N LEU A 142 -13.56 22.62 -12.26
CA LEU A 142 -13.26 21.19 -12.25
C LEU A 142 -11.76 20.92 -12.01
N LEU A 143 -10.87 21.64 -12.71
CA LEU A 143 -9.43 21.53 -12.50
C LEU A 143 -9.04 21.90 -11.07
N ARG A 144 -9.64 22.96 -10.51
CA ARG A 144 -9.43 23.36 -9.11
C ARG A 144 -9.88 22.27 -8.13
N ALA A 145 -11.03 21.63 -8.38
CA ALA A 145 -11.54 20.55 -7.54
C ALA A 145 -10.63 19.30 -7.60
N ILE A 146 -10.09 18.97 -8.77
CA ILE A 146 -9.12 17.89 -8.95
C ILE A 146 -7.83 18.21 -8.17
N ASP A 147 -7.27 19.41 -8.31
CA ASP A 147 -6.05 19.82 -7.59
C ASP A 147 -6.25 19.74 -6.06
N VAL A 148 -7.40 20.17 -5.55
CA VAL A 148 -7.73 20.07 -4.12
C VAL A 148 -7.76 18.61 -3.67
N ARG A 149 -8.32 17.69 -4.48
CA ARG A 149 -8.37 16.27 -4.13
C ARG A 149 -7.01 15.58 -4.17
N LEU A 150 -6.16 15.93 -5.14
CA LEU A 150 -4.79 15.40 -5.23
C LEU A 150 -3.94 15.81 -4.02
N VAL A 151 -4.19 16.97 -3.41
CA VAL A 151 -3.44 17.48 -2.23
C VAL A 151 -3.98 16.95 -0.89
N ALA A 152 -5.22 16.47 -0.87
CA ALA A 152 -5.91 16.05 0.36
C ALA A 152 -5.60 14.60 0.79
N VAL A 153 -4.81 13.86 -0.01
CA VAL A 153 -4.35 12.48 0.26
C VAL A 153 -2.90 12.51 0.71
#